data_AF-A0A6A5GY24-F1
#
_entry.id   AF-A0A6A5GY24-F1
#
_cell.length_a   1.000
_cell.length_b   1.000
_cell.length_c   1.000
_cell.angle_alpha   90.00
_cell.angle_beta   90.00
_cell.angle_gamma   90.00
#
_symmetry.space_group_name_H-M   'P 1'
#
loop_
_entity.id
_entity.type
_entity.pdbx_description
1 polymer ?
#
loop_
_entity_poly.entity_id
_entity_poly.type
_entity_poly.pdbx_seq_one_letter_code
_entity_poly.pdbx_strand_id
1 'polypeptide(L)'
;MTLHHDKGNTSLLFEDADSGAIEPGIIKTLNSRQKPLSYLIFTIYVASFMVLYLPINWWITNVSVKPALNQAVPISTNTNQIFQDGCYVPIFDLYDESEKLYMVPDDHNKNCDRNSKPLTELSNGSWRIIQEKKGTTCKARCYELPELTGPLKISDWFPPGPTECEFLETGCWENGLFGEREVYGYIHTQILPKSLPKPSKTNKNLSDVFVILVDSMSSRMMKRSLAKTVEFMTQQFQAVDFPFYSQVALRSQVNALPLWFGKQVEAGSMQDGRKIEVDWSEEEYCNQYLDDKPNMFKDFTEAGYTTNYIDDWYYQCLTSNPDCKGFQNYHSNHSFFPFVSILEKTDLKITKDHLKGEKSCREVHSAALEYFQQFVEAYKNRPKFVWYWSVHLAHHFLMGADRFDIPLLEFLQGNSEMFDDAFIVLMADHGFRAGTPEFYKTEIGNLERHNPALMISVP
;
A
#
# COMPACT_ATOMS: atom_id res chain seq x y z
N MET A 1 0.58 44.36 20.96
CA MET A 1 1.92 44.67 20.44
C MET A 1 2.24 43.60 19.42
N THR A 2 2.16 43.99 18.16
CA THR A 2 2.37 43.20 16.94
C THR A 2 3.84 42.80 16.75
N LEU A 3 4.10 41.70 16.03
CA LEU A 3 5.24 41.42 15.12
C LEU A 3 5.07 39.96 14.62
N HIS A 4 4.47 39.75 13.45
CA HIS A 4 5.08 39.63 12.11
C HIS A 4 5.66 38.24 11.80
N HIS A 5 4.86 37.45 11.07
CA HIS A 5 5.28 36.30 10.26
C HIS A 5 5.76 36.81 8.90
N ASP A 6 6.89 36.30 8.42
CA ASP A 6 7.33 36.46 7.04
C ASP A 6 7.43 35.08 6.37
N LYS A 7 6.77 34.94 5.21
CA LYS A 7 6.76 33.75 4.36
C LYS A 7 7.73 34.00 3.20
N GLY A 8 8.78 33.19 3.10
CA GLY A 8 9.68 33.14 1.95
C GLY A 8 9.33 31.98 1.03
N ASN A 9 8.85 32.32 -0.16
CA ASN A 9 8.54 31.43 -1.28
C ASN A 9 9.79 31.29 -2.16
N THR A 10 10.23 30.08 -2.52
CA THR A 10 11.33 29.87 -3.49
C THR A 10 10.93 28.83 -4.52
N SER A 11 10.58 29.32 -5.70
CA SER A 11 10.51 28.58 -6.96
C SER A 11 11.93 28.37 -7.52
N LEU A 12 12.29 27.12 -7.85
CA LEU A 12 13.54 26.79 -8.54
C LEU A 12 13.22 26.37 -9.98
N LEU A 13 13.78 27.14 -10.92
CA LEU A 13 13.83 26.90 -12.36
C LEU A 13 14.91 25.84 -12.65
N PHE A 14 14.62 24.88 -13.53
CA PHE A 14 15.60 23.95 -14.09
C PHE A 14 15.85 24.29 -15.55
N GLU A 15 17.12 24.45 -15.93
CA GLU A 15 17.61 24.55 -17.31
C GLU A 15 18.10 23.18 -17.80
N ASP A 16 17.72 22.83 -19.03
CA ASP A 16 18.10 21.64 -19.79
C ASP A 16 19.52 21.72 -20.35
N ALA A 17 20.20 20.57 -20.48
CA ALA A 17 21.34 20.41 -21.39
C ALA A 17 21.42 18.99 -21.99
N ASP A 18 21.52 19.00 -23.32
CA ASP A 18 21.60 17.97 -24.36
C ASP A 18 22.37 16.66 -24.12
N SER A 19 21.82 15.60 -24.72
CA SER A 19 22.40 14.28 -24.95
C SER A 19 22.95 14.11 -26.37
N GLY A 20 24.17 13.56 -26.50
CA GLY A 20 24.75 13.10 -27.77
C GLY A 20 24.80 11.56 -27.84
N ALA A 21 24.21 10.99 -28.90
CA ALA A 21 24.13 9.55 -29.16
C ALA A 21 25.34 9.00 -29.93
N ILE A 22 25.69 7.72 -29.70
CA ILE A 22 26.60 6.92 -30.55
C ILE A 22 26.04 5.49 -30.69
N GLU A 23 25.92 5.02 -31.94
CA GLU A 23 25.43 3.69 -32.37
C GLU A 23 26.44 2.53 -32.13
N PRO A 24 25.98 1.26 -32.02
CA PRO A 24 26.85 0.10 -31.87
C PRO A 24 27.15 -0.66 -33.20
N GLY A 25 28.39 -1.12 -33.32
CA GLY A 25 28.92 -1.89 -34.45
C GLY A 25 28.67 -3.40 -34.39
N ILE A 26 28.66 -3.98 -35.59
CA ILE A 26 28.35 -5.35 -36.02
C ILE A 26 29.50 -6.34 -35.72
N ILE A 27 29.17 -7.58 -35.32
CA ILE A 27 30.08 -8.75 -35.43
C ILE A 27 29.41 -9.90 -36.17
N LYS A 28 30.11 -10.43 -37.18
CA LYS A 28 29.74 -11.59 -38.01
C LYS A 28 30.46 -12.88 -37.54
N THR A 29 29.65 -13.93 -37.43
CA THR A 29 29.83 -15.36 -37.83
C THR A 29 31.00 -16.21 -37.31
N LEU A 30 30.66 -17.43 -36.86
CA LEU A 30 31.29 -18.67 -37.34
C LEU A 30 30.39 -19.90 -37.15
N ASN A 31 30.26 -20.67 -38.24
CA ASN A 31 29.57 -21.94 -38.39
C ASN A 31 30.44 -23.10 -37.87
N SER A 32 29.85 -24.09 -37.19
CA SER A 32 30.35 -25.47 -37.25
C SER A 32 29.19 -26.48 -37.25
N ARG A 33 29.27 -27.44 -38.17
CA ARG A 33 28.31 -28.52 -38.41
C ARG A 33 28.62 -29.71 -37.51
N GLN A 34 27.66 -30.16 -36.71
CA GLN A 34 27.53 -31.56 -36.24
C GLN A 34 26.08 -31.83 -35.80
N LYS A 35 25.29 -32.56 -36.60
CA LYS A 35 24.01 -33.17 -36.18
C LYS A 35 23.81 -34.48 -36.96
N PRO A 36 23.60 -35.59 -36.24
CA PRO A 36 22.38 -36.35 -36.54
C PRO A 36 21.56 -36.70 -35.28
N LEU A 37 22.09 -36.56 -34.06
CA LEU A 37 21.39 -37.00 -32.85
C LEU A 37 20.34 -35.99 -32.34
N SER A 38 20.54 -34.69 -32.56
CA SER A 38 19.59 -33.66 -32.08
C SER A 38 18.31 -33.55 -32.93
N TYR A 39 18.33 -34.00 -34.19
CA TYR A 39 17.13 -33.97 -35.04
C TYR A 39 16.13 -35.06 -34.64
N LEU A 40 16.63 -36.20 -34.16
CA LEU A 40 15.78 -37.28 -33.63
C LEU A 40 15.12 -36.87 -32.30
N ILE A 41 15.86 -36.19 -31.42
CA ILE A 41 15.31 -35.68 -30.16
C ILE A 41 14.29 -34.55 -30.42
N PHE A 42 14.57 -33.65 -31.36
CA PHE A 42 13.64 -32.57 -31.73
C PHE A 42 12.36 -33.10 -32.38
N THR A 43 12.46 -34.12 -33.25
CA THR A 43 11.28 -34.73 -33.88
C THR A 43 10.42 -35.50 -32.88
N ILE A 44 11.03 -36.19 -31.92
CA ILE A 44 10.30 -36.84 -30.82
C ILE A 44 9.61 -35.79 -29.95
N TYR A 45 10.28 -34.68 -29.60
CA TYR A 45 9.70 -33.60 -28.79
C TYR A 45 8.54 -32.88 -29.49
N VAL A 46 8.67 -32.60 -30.79
CA VAL A 46 7.59 -31.96 -31.57
C VAL A 46 6.41 -32.90 -31.74
N ALA A 47 6.65 -34.20 -31.94
CA ALA A 47 5.59 -35.19 -32.03
C ALA A 47 4.85 -35.37 -30.68
N SER A 48 5.56 -35.43 -29.55
CA SER A 48 4.93 -35.52 -28.23
C SER A 48 4.23 -34.21 -27.82
N PHE A 49 4.75 -33.05 -28.24
CA PHE A 49 4.04 -31.77 -28.08
C PHE A 49 2.74 -31.75 -28.89
N MET A 50 2.73 -32.22 -30.15
CA MET A 50 1.48 -32.27 -30.93
C MET A 50 0.47 -33.29 -30.39
N VAL A 51 0.92 -34.45 -29.88
CA VAL A 51 0.03 -35.47 -29.30
C VAL A 51 -0.60 -35.02 -27.98
N LEU A 52 0.03 -34.09 -27.24
CA LEU A 52 -0.54 -33.47 -26.04
C LEU A 52 -1.35 -32.21 -26.36
N TYR A 53 -0.92 -31.42 -27.34
CA TYR A 53 -1.57 -30.16 -27.72
C TYR A 53 -2.95 -30.39 -28.36
N LEU A 54 -3.10 -31.43 -29.20
CA LEU A 54 -4.38 -31.71 -29.87
C LEU A 54 -5.51 -32.11 -28.91
N PRO A 55 -5.34 -33.00 -27.92
CA PRO A 55 -6.39 -33.31 -26.95
C PRO A 55 -6.64 -32.17 -25.95
N ILE A 56 -5.62 -31.39 -25.56
CA ILE A 56 -5.80 -30.20 -24.71
C ILE A 56 -6.60 -29.12 -25.45
N ASN A 57 -6.26 -28.84 -26.70
CA ASN A 57 -6.99 -27.85 -27.49
C ASN A 57 -8.39 -28.34 -27.89
N TRP A 58 -8.58 -29.65 -28.10
CA TRP A 58 -9.91 -30.27 -28.27
C TRP A 58 -10.75 -30.22 -26.98
N TRP A 59 -10.12 -30.33 -25.79
CA TRP A 59 -10.79 -30.14 -24.51
C TRP A 59 -11.16 -28.67 -24.28
N ILE A 60 -10.24 -27.73 -24.53
CA ILE A 60 -10.50 -26.27 -24.44
C ILE A 60 -11.62 -25.84 -25.41
N THR A 61 -11.70 -26.43 -26.62
CA THR A 61 -12.73 -26.08 -27.60
C THR A 61 -14.09 -26.74 -27.36
N ASN A 62 -14.17 -27.83 -26.57
CA ASN A 62 -15.42 -28.55 -26.28
C ASN A 62 -15.90 -28.40 -24.83
N VAL A 63 -15.13 -27.77 -23.94
CA VAL A 63 -15.69 -27.22 -22.71
C VAL A 63 -16.53 -26.02 -23.11
N SER A 64 -17.82 -26.28 -23.32
CA SER A 64 -18.85 -25.25 -23.26
C SER A 64 -18.88 -24.74 -21.81
N VAL A 65 -17.96 -23.83 -21.50
CA VAL A 65 -18.19 -22.86 -20.44
C VAL A 65 -19.42 -22.10 -20.93
N LYS A 66 -20.59 -22.45 -20.37
CA LYS A 66 -21.74 -21.56 -20.46
C LYS A 66 -21.19 -20.20 -20.06
N PRO A 67 -21.31 -19.15 -20.90
CA PRO A 67 -21.03 -17.81 -20.42
C PRO A 67 -21.89 -17.68 -19.18
N ALA A 68 -21.27 -17.54 -18.00
CA ALA A 68 -21.98 -16.99 -16.87
C ALA A 68 -22.54 -15.69 -17.43
N LEU A 69 -23.87 -15.68 -17.57
CA LEU A 69 -24.59 -14.62 -18.24
C LEU A 69 -24.05 -13.32 -17.65
N ASN A 70 -23.38 -12.53 -18.48
CA ASN A 70 -22.91 -11.20 -18.14
C ASN A 70 -24.07 -10.48 -17.44
N GLN A 71 -24.04 -10.44 -16.12
CA GLN A 71 -24.27 -9.19 -15.44
C GLN A 71 -22.95 -8.43 -15.53
N ALA A 72 -22.55 -8.11 -16.77
CA ALA A 72 -22.10 -6.76 -16.99
C ALA A 72 -23.26 -5.93 -16.46
N VAL A 73 -23.14 -5.44 -15.22
CA VAL A 73 -23.98 -4.37 -14.74
C VAL A 73 -23.93 -3.37 -15.89
N PRO A 74 -25.07 -3.09 -16.55
CA PRO A 74 -25.06 -2.10 -17.61
C PRO A 74 -24.40 -0.89 -16.98
N ILE A 75 -23.34 -0.35 -17.59
CA ILE A 75 -22.97 1.04 -17.34
C ILE A 75 -24.22 1.79 -17.78
N SER A 76 -25.09 2.00 -16.82
CA SER A 76 -26.43 2.47 -17.06
C SER A 76 -26.26 3.88 -17.54
N THR A 77 -26.69 4.15 -18.76
CA THR A 77 -26.89 5.50 -19.26
C THR A 77 -28.04 6.22 -18.54
N ASN A 78 -28.68 5.58 -17.53
CA ASN A 78 -29.52 6.29 -16.58
C ASN A 78 -28.63 7.01 -15.57
N THR A 79 -28.69 8.33 -15.62
CA THR A 79 -28.00 9.25 -14.71
C THR A 79 -28.41 9.12 -13.24
N ASN A 80 -29.42 8.29 -12.91
CA ASN A 80 -29.87 8.04 -11.53
C ASN A 80 -30.27 6.58 -11.32
N GLN A 81 -29.82 5.96 -10.21
CA GLN A 81 -30.46 4.78 -9.64
C GLN A 81 -31.52 5.22 -8.62
N ILE A 82 -32.73 4.68 -8.75
CA ILE A 82 -33.84 4.93 -7.83
C ILE A 82 -33.93 3.75 -6.89
N PHE A 83 -33.69 3.98 -5.60
CA PHE A 83 -33.94 2.98 -4.56
C PHE A 83 -35.38 3.07 -4.07
N GLN A 84 -35.87 1.98 -3.45
CA GLN A 84 -37.30 1.79 -3.12
C GLN A 84 -37.87 2.83 -2.13
N ASP A 85 -37.01 3.60 -1.48
CA ASP A 85 -37.30 4.67 -0.53
C ASP A 85 -37.38 6.07 -1.17
N GLY A 86 -37.19 6.19 -2.49
CA GLY A 86 -37.17 7.48 -3.19
C GLY A 86 -35.83 8.21 -3.09
N CYS A 87 -34.76 7.55 -2.62
CA CYS A 87 -33.41 8.09 -2.68
C CYS A 87 -32.91 8.02 -4.14
N TYR A 88 -32.60 9.20 -4.70
CA TYR A 88 -31.96 9.33 -5.99
C TYR A 88 -30.46 9.34 -5.78
N VAL A 89 -29.75 8.40 -6.39
CA VAL A 89 -28.30 8.38 -6.31
C VAL A 89 -27.71 8.64 -7.69
N PRO A 90 -27.05 9.80 -7.89
CA PRO A 90 -26.54 10.18 -9.19
C PRO A 90 -25.34 9.32 -9.59
N ILE A 91 -25.33 8.88 -10.84
CA ILE A 91 -24.17 8.23 -11.46
C ILE A 91 -23.51 9.27 -12.36
N PHE A 92 -22.39 9.81 -11.90
CA PHE A 92 -21.58 10.75 -12.67
C PHE A 92 -20.55 10.03 -13.54
N ASP A 93 -20.22 10.60 -14.70
CA ASP A 93 -19.06 10.17 -15.50
C ASP A 93 -17.80 10.26 -14.64
N LEU A 94 -16.96 9.22 -14.62
CA LEU A 94 -15.72 9.23 -13.85
C LEU A 94 -14.80 10.38 -14.25
N TYR A 95 -14.81 10.80 -15.52
CA TYR A 95 -13.97 11.85 -16.10
C TYR A 95 -14.76 13.09 -16.52
N ASP A 96 -15.78 13.45 -15.72
CA ASP A 96 -16.63 14.60 -15.96
C ASP A 96 -15.82 15.88 -16.29
N GLU A 97 -16.24 16.61 -17.33
CA GLU A 97 -15.53 17.80 -17.82
C GLU A 97 -15.33 18.87 -16.73
N SER A 98 -16.25 18.96 -15.76
CA SER A 98 -16.15 19.91 -14.65
C SER A 98 -15.00 19.61 -13.69
N GLU A 99 -14.50 18.38 -13.66
CA GLU A 99 -13.45 17.95 -12.75
C GLU A 99 -12.05 17.91 -13.39
N LYS A 100 -11.97 17.87 -14.73
CA LYS A 100 -10.69 17.67 -15.45
C LYS A 100 -9.59 18.65 -15.07
N LEU A 101 -9.95 19.91 -14.79
CA LEU A 101 -8.97 20.93 -14.41
C LEU A 101 -8.31 20.65 -13.03
N TYR A 102 -8.93 19.82 -12.21
CA TYR A 102 -8.44 19.40 -10.88
C TYR A 102 -7.69 18.06 -10.92
N MET A 103 -7.79 17.31 -12.02
CA MET A 103 -7.10 16.03 -12.23
C MET A 103 -5.65 16.26 -12.67
N VAL A 104 -4.83 16.74 -11.75
CA VAL A 104 -3.39 16.97 -11.99
C VAL A 104 -2.63 15.66 -11.73
N PRO A 105 -1.88 15.11 -12.72
CA PRO A 105 -1.08 13.91 -12.53
C PRO A 105 -0.01 14.09 -11.44
N ASP A 106 0.22 13.03 -10.66
CA ASP A 106 1.20 13.00 -9.57
C ASP A 106 2.01 11.71 -9.64
N ASP A 107 2.94 11.66 -10.59
CA ASP A 107 3.81 10.48 -10.81
C ASP A 107 5.28 10.85 -10.60
N HIS A 108 5.80 10.51 -9.43
CA HIS A 108 7.22 10.69 -9.08
C HIS A 108 8.14 9.63 -9.69
N ASN A 109 7.58 8.53 -10.21
CA ASN A 109 8.33 7.41 -10.80
C ASN A 109 8.44 7.50 -12.33
N LYS A 110 7.91 8.56 -12.95
CA LYS A 110 7.88 8.68 -14.42
C LYS A 110 9.24 8.48 -15.09
N ASN A 111 10.31 9.02 -14.49
CA ASN A 111 11.66 9.06 -15.06
C ASN A 111 12.70 8.26 -14.25
N CYS A 112 12.26 7.42 -13.32
CA CYS A 112 13.15 6.67 -12.45
C CYS A 112 13.85 5.50 -13.20
N ASP A 113 14.97 5.01 -12.65
CA ASP A 113 15.66 3.86 -13.21
C ASP A 113 15.03 2.55 -12.72
N ARG A 114 14.21 1.93 -13.58
CA ARG A 114 13.54 0.64 -13.29
C ARG A 114 14.50 -0.55 -13.16
N ASN A 115 15.75 -0.40 -13.57
CA ASN A 115 16.79 -1.44 -13.40
C ASN A 115 17.62 -1.21 -12.13
N SER A 116 17.36 -0.13 -11.40
CA SER A 116 18.08 0.19 -10.18
C SER A 116 17.83 -0.90 -9.14
N LYS A 117 18.92 -1.48 -8.63
CA LYS A 117 18.89 -2.52 -7.59
C LYS A 117 19.59 -2.01 -6.35
N PRO A 118 19.12 -2.36 -5.15
CA PRO A 118 19.79 -1.95 -3.92
C PRO A 118 21.23 -2.49 -3.88
N LEU A 119 22.15 -1.73 -3.28
CA LEU A 119 23.54 -2.15 -3.08
C LEU A 119 23.70 -3.10 -1.89
N THR A 120 22.73 -3.10 -1.00
CA THR A 120 22.71 -3.86 0.24
C THR A 120 21.42 -4.66 0.35
N GLU A 121 21.40 -5.65 1.24
CA GLU A 121 20.25 -6.51 1.47
C GLU A 121 20.19 -6.91 2.94
N LEU A 122 18.98 -7.00 3.49
CA LEU A 122 18.67 -7.62 4.77
C LEU A 122 17.80 -8.86 4.54
N SER A 123 18.26 -10.02 4.98
CA SER A 123 17.48 -11.25 4.85
C SER A 123 17.93 -12.29 5.87
N ASN A 124 16.97 -13.00 6.47
CA ASN A 124 17.20 -14.12 7.39
C ASN A 124 18.17 -13.79 8.53
N GLY A 125 17.99 -12.63 9.16
CA GLY A 125 18.80 -12.22 10.31
C GLY A 125 20.25 -11.89 9.95
N SER A 126 20.54 -11.51 8.70
CA SER A 126 21.86 -11.04 8.28
C SER A 126 21.73 -9.94 7.23
N TRP A 127 22.59 -8.94 7.32
CA TRP A 127 22.69 -7.91 6.29
C TRP A 127 24.02 -8.02 5.54
N ARG A 128 24.01 -7.71 4.25
CA ARG A 128 25.17 -7.87 3.35
C ARG A 128 25.20 -6.79 2.26
N ILE A 129 26.38 -6.62 1.68
CA ILE A 129 26.60 -5.82 0.47
C ILE A 129 26.48 -6.76 -0.72
N ILE A 130 25.50 -6.53 -1.60
CA ILE A 130 25.23 -7.39 -2.76
C ILE A 130 25.84 -6.85 -4.06
N GLN A 131 26.17 -5.56 -4.09
CA GLN A 131 26.85 -4.93 -5.22
C GLN A 131 28.00 -4.07 -4.69
N GLU A 132 29.22 -4.62 -4.74
CA GLU A 132 30.41 -3.89 -4.32
C GLU A 132 30.71 -2.74 -5.27
N LYS A 133 30.89 -1.55 -4.69
CA LYS A 133 31.38 -0.37 -5.41
C LYS A 133 32.78 -0.05 -4.91
N LYS A 134 33.78 -0.04 -5.80
CA LYS A 134 35.17 0.21 -5.40
C LYS A 134 35.28 1.59 -4.72
N GLY A 135 35.96 1.61 -3.57
CA GLY A 135 36.19 2.84 -2.81
C GLY A 135 35.03 3.26 -1.90
N THR A 136 33.97 2.45 -1.77
CA THR A 136 32.91 2.69 -0.79
C THR A 136 33.13 1.89 0.49
N THR A 137 32.74 2.48 1.62
CA THR A 137 32.57 1.77 2.89
C THR A 137 31.11 1.82 3.27
N CYS A 138 30.48 0.66 3.46
CA CYS A 138 29.09 0.56 3.87
C CYS A 138 28.97 0.05 5.31
N LYS A 139 28.02 0.62 6.06
CA LYS A 139 27.67 0.20 7.42
C LYS A 139 26.15 0.14 7.55
N ALA A 140 25.67 -0.52 8.59
CA ALA A 140 24.27 -0.54 8.96
C ALA A 140 24.07 -0.09 10.42
N ARG A 141 22.87 0.36 10.76
CA ARG A 141 22.44 0.52 12.14
C ARG A 141 20.99 0.06 12.28
N CYS A 142 20.69 -0.49 13.45
CA CYS A 142 19.39 -1.01 13.78
C CYS A 142 18.52 0.06 14.41
N TYR A 143 17.22 -0.08 14.17
CA TYR A 143 16.19 0.70 14.82
C TYR A 143 15.21 -0.22 15.49
N GLU A 144 14.97 0.05 16.77
CA GLU A 144 14.01 -0.68 17.57
C GLU A 144 13.13 0.32 18.31
N LEU A 145 11.83 0.08 18.27
CA LEU A 145 10.87 0.82 19.06
C LEU A 145 10.16 -0.21 19.95
N PRO A 146 10.59 -0.38 21.22
CA PRO A 146 10.05 -1.43 22.08
C PRO A 146 8.59 -1.20 22.50
N GLU A 147 8.19 0.07 22.59
CA GLU A 147 6.86 0.52 22.97
C GLU A 147 6.44 1.63 21.98
N LEU A 148 5.18 1.64 21.56
CA LEU A 148 4.67 2.51 20.50
C LEU A 148 4.89 4.00 20.80
N THR A 149 4.64 4.43 22.05
CA THR A 149 4.87 5.81 22.51
C THR A 149 6.25 6.02 23.14
N GLY A 150 7.13 5.01 23.08
CA GLY A 150 8.46 5.04 23.69
C GLY A 150 9.52 5.75 22.83
N PRO A 151 10.75 5.90 23.35
CA PRO A 151 11.86 6.42 22.57
C PRO A 151 12.33 5.38 21.53
N LEU A 152 12.60 5.86 20.32
CA LEU A 152 13.25 5.07 19.27
C LEU A 152 14.70 4.78 19.67
N LYS A 153 15.05 3.51 19.81
CA LYS A 153 16.41 3.05 20.07
C LYS A 153 17.15 2.89 18.74
N ILE A 154 18.35 3.44 18.68
CA ILE A 154 19.21 3.40 17.49
C ILE A 154 20.54 2.80 17.91
N SER A 155 21.00 1.76 17.20
CA SER A 155 22.32 1.17 17.48
C SER A 155 23.44 2.03 16.91
N ASP A 156 24.67 1.77 17.38
CA ASP A 156 25.87 2.22 16.65
C ASP A 156 25.92 1.58 15.26
N TRP A 157 26.66 2.23 14.35
CA TRP A 157 26.93 1.69 13.02
C TRP A 157 27.83 0.45 13.11
N PHE A 158 27.42 -0.65 12.49
CA PHE A 158 28.12 -1.95 12.50
C PHE A 158 28.39 -2.46 11.08
N PRO A 159 29.39 -3.35 10.89
CA PRO A 159 29.73 -3.92 9.58
C PRO A 159 28.77 -5.04 9.14
N PRO A 160 28.85 -5.51 7.88
CA PRO A 160 28.05 -6.63 7.38
C PRO A 160 28.14 -7.87 8.26
N GLY A 161 27.01 -8.54 8.48
CA GLY A 161 26.93 -9.74 9.31
C GLY A 161 25.55 -10.01 9.91
N PRO A 162 25.48 -10.95 10.87
CA PRO A 162 24.25 -11.30 11.58
C PRO A 162 23.65 -10.12 12.34
N THR A 163 22.32 -10.07 12.39
CA THR A 163 21.54 -9.05 13.09
C THR A 163 20.13 -9.55 13.41
N GLU A 164 19.59 -9.14 14.56
CA GLU A 164 18.23 -9.48 15.02
C GLU A 164 17.25 -8.30 14.83
N CYS A 165 17.54 -7.39 13.90
CA CYS A 165 16.76 -6.18 13.70
C CYS A 165 15.75 -6.36 12.58
N GLU A 166 14.47 -6.11 12.86
CA GLU A 166 13.43 -6.07 11.81
C GLU A 166 13.56 -4.84 10.91
N PHE A 167 14.08 -3.74 11.44
CA PHE A 167 14.27 -2.48 10.71
C PHE A 167 15.72 -2.03 10.78
N LEU A 168 16.30 -1.78 9.61
CA LEU A 168 17.74 -1.53 9.49
C LEU A 168 17.99 -0.46 8.43
N GLU A 169 18.75 0.57 8.80
CA GLU A 169 19.25 1.56 7.87
C GLU A 169 20.66 1.18 7.42
N THR A 170 20.90 1.19 6.12
CA THR A 170 22.24 1.10 5.54
C THR A 170 22.67 2.45 5.00
N GLY A 171 23.96 2.76 5.15
CA GLY A 171 24.61 3.92 4.55
C GLY A 171 25.95 3.51 3.95
N CYS A 172 26.32 4.11 2.82
CA CYS A 172 27.66 3.97 2.25
C CYS A 172 28.29 5.34 1.99
N TRP A 173 29.60 5.40 2.22
CA TRP A 173 30.40 6.61 2.05
C TRP A 173 31.60 6.37 1.14
N GLU A 174 31.99 7.40 0.40
CA GLU A 174 33.25 7.47 -0.36
C GLU A 174 34.15 8.55 0.26
N ASN A 175 35.46 8.32 0.24
CA ASN A 175 36.43 9.34 0.60
C ASN A 175 36.49 10.41 -0.49
N GLY A 176 36.04 11.63 -0.17
CA GLY A 176 36.11 12.81 -1.03
C GLY A 176 37.26 13.75 -0.65
N LEU A 177 37.46 14.79 -1.47
CA LEU A 177 38.46 15.85 -1.25
C LEU A 177 38.27 16.62 0.07
N PHE A 178 37.04 16.69 0.58
CA PHE A 178 36.67 17.45 1.77
C PHE A 178 36.13 16.58 2.92
N GLY A 179 36.36 15.26 2.87
CA GLY A 179 35.85 14.29 3.85
C GLY A 179 35.00 13.19 3.23
N GLU A 180 34.37 12.39 4.08
CA GLU A 180 33.46 11.33 3.65
C GLU A 180 32.19 11.93 3.03
N ARG A 181 31.77 11.37 1.89
CA ARG A 181 30.55 11.77 1.18
C ARG A 181 29.58 10.61 1.15
N GLU A 182 28.34 10.87 1.54
CA GLU A 182 27.22 9.92 1.40
C GLU A 182 26.97 9.60 -0.08
N VAL A 183 26.94 8.31 -0.44
CA VAL A 183 26.73 7.87 -1.83
C VAL A 183 25.62 6.84 -2.00
N TYR A 184 25.14 6.28 -0.90
CA TYR A 184 24.01 5.36 -0.88
C TYR A 184 23.37 5.36 0.51
N GLY A 185 22.04 5.27 0.55
CA GLY A 185 21.27 5.06 1.75
C GLY A 185 20.02 4.25 1.42
N TYR A 186 19.63 3.37 2.34
CA TYR A 186 18.48 2.48 2.13
C TYR A 186 17.94 1.99 3.46
N ILE A 187 16.61 1.94 3.59
CA ILE A 187 15.92 1.37 4.76
C ILE A 187 15.41 -0.01 4.38
N HIS A 188 15.91 -1.02 5.07
CA HIS A 188 15.51 -2.41 4.92
C HIS A 188 14.51 -2.81 6.00
N THR A 189 13.64 -3.73 5.63
CA THR A 189 12.78 -4.46 6.56
C THR A 189 13.03 -5.96 6.45
N GLN A 190 12.78 -6.67 7.55
CA GLN A 190 12.54 -8.11 7.57
C GLN A 190 11.52 -8.42 8.66
N ILE A 191 10.92 -9.60 8.62
CA ILE A 191 10.05 -10.10 9.69
C ILE A 191 10.79 -11.19 10.45
N LEU A 192 10.91 -11.01 11.76
CA LEU A 192 11.39 -12.02 12.67
C LEU A 192 10.18 -12.70 13.32
N PRO A 193 9.94 -14.00 13.03
CA PRO A 193 8.81 -14.71 13.58
C PRO A 193 8.80 -14.69 15.12
N LYS A 194 7.77 -14.08 15.70
CA LYS A 194 7.55 -14.07 17.15
C LYS A 194 7.01 -15.44 17.58
N SER A 195 7.45 -15.91 18.74
CA SER A 195 6.90 -17.14 19.33
C SER A 195 5.52 -16.84 19.91
N LEU A 196 4.49 -17.10 19.12
CA LEU A 196 3.09 -16.82 19.48
C LEU A 196 2.38 -18.10 19.94
N PRO A 197 1.45 -18.02 20.93
CA PRO A 197 0.62 -19.15 21.33
C PRO A 197 -0.04 -19.80 20.11
N LYS A 198 -0.09 -21.14 20.07
CA LYS A 198 -0.75 -21.84 18.95
C LYS A 198 -2.24 -21.47 18.93
N PRO A 199 -2.84 -21.28 17.73
CA PRO A 199 -4.28 -21.06 17.64
C PRO A 199 -5.03 -22.18 18.36
N SER A 200 -6.15 -21.85 19.02
CA SER A 200 -6.99 -22.87 19.64
C SER A 200 -7.40 -23.92 18.61
N LYS A 201 -7.30 -25.21 18.97
CA LYS A 201 -7.66 -26.34 18.08
C LYS A 201 -9.14 -26.35 17.66
N THR A 202 -9.99 -25.51 18.26
CA THR A 202 -11.41 -25.37 17.94
C THR A 202 -11.67 -24.61 16.63
N ASN A 203 -10.71 -23.84 16.12
CA ASN A 203 -10.89 -22.96 14.96
C ASN A 203 -10.05 -23.46 13.77
N LYS A 204 -10.42 -24.59 13.17
CA LYS A 204 -9.60 -25.23 12.13
C LYS A 204 -9.64 -24.55 10.76
N ASN A 205 -10.58 -23.64 10.49
CA ASN A 205 -10.73 -22.93 9.22
C ASN A 205 -11.00 -21.44 9.49
N LEU A 206 -9.98 -20.69 9.90
CA LEU A 206 -10.08 -19.23 9.96
C LEU A 206 -9.49 -18.66 8.68
N SER A 207 -10.32 -18.00 7.88
CA SER A 207 -9.85 -17.26 6.70
C SER A 207 -9.02 -16.06 7.13
N ASP A 208 -8.04 -15.70 6.31
CA ASP A 208 -7.26 -14.49 6.51
C ASP A 208 -8.15 -13.24 6.34
N VAL A 209 -7.74 -12.12 6.93
CA VAL A 209 -8.46 -10.85 6.81
C VAL A 209 -7.46 -9.76 6.44
N PHE A 210 -7.64 -9.18 5.27
CA PHE A 210 -6.78 -8.14 4.72
C PHE A 210 -7.59 -6.88 4.45
N VAL A 211 -7.30 -5.82 5.22
CA VAL A 211 -7.86 -4.49 5.00
C VAL A 211 -6.79 -3.62 4.35
N ILE A 212 -7.07 -3.13 3.16
CA ILE A 212 -6.24 -2.21 2.37
C ILE A 212 -6.98 -0.89 2.29
N LEU A 213 -6.58 0.04 3.14
CA LEU A 213 -7.14 1.38 3.26
C LEU A 213 -6.21 2.37 2.54
N VAL A 214 -6.78 3.16 1.62
CA VAL A 214 -6.10 4.31 1.00
C VAL A 214 -6.75 5.58 1.53
N ASP A 215 -5.98 6.38 2.25
CA ASP A 215 -6.46 7.59 2.92
C ASP A 215 -7.03 8.58 1.92
N SER A 216 -8.16 9.21 2.28
CA SER A 216 -8.80 10.26 1.48
C SER A 216 -9.26 9.80 0.09
N MET A 217 -9.46 8.50 -0.11
CA MET A 217 -9.90 7.96 -1.40
C MET A 217 -11.41 7.87 -1.55
N SER A 218 -11.96 8.68 -2.45
CA SER A 218 -13.38 8.56 -2.80
C SER A 218 -13.67 7.30 -3.63
N SER A 219 -14.93 6.85 -3.64
CA SER A 219 -15.38 5.73 -4.49
C SER A 219 -15.10 5.97 -5.98
N ARG A 220 -15.24 7.22 -6.46
CA ARG A 220 -14.95 7.59 -7.85
C ARG A 220 -13.46 7.60 -8.15
N MET A 221 -12.67 8.12 -7.22
CA MET A 221 -11.22 8.13 -7.33
C MET A 221 -10.66 6.71 -7.36
N MET A 222 -11.17 5.78 -6.52
CA MET A 222 -10.81 4.36 -6.59
C MET A 222 -11.01 3.79 -7.99
N LYS A 223 -12.15 4.05 -8.62
CA LYS A 223 -12.46 3.54 -9.97
C LYS A 223 -11.62 4.16 -11.08
N ARG A 224 -11.20 5.42 -10.92
CA ARG A 224 -10.29 6.09 -11.87
C ARG A 224 -8.85 5.66 -11.69
N SER A 225 -8.37 5.73 -10.46
CA SER A 225 -6.95 5.64 -10.12
C SER A 225 -6.50 4.19 -9.96
N LEU A 226 -7.36 3.30 -9.44
CA LEU A 226 -7.05 1.87 -9.22
C LEU A 226 -7.80 0.98 -10.22
N ALA A 227 -7.96 1.43 -11.46
CA ALA A 227 -8.86 0.79 -12.43
C ALA A 227 -8.53 -0.68 -12.68
N LYS A 228 -7.24 -1.05 -12.80
CA LYS A 228 -6.84 -2.44 -13.06
C LYS A 228 -6.98 -3.31 -11.83
N THR A 229 -6.66 -2.76 -10.66
CA THR A 229 -6.86 -3.43 -9.36
C THR A 229 -8.34 -3.71 -9.12
N VAL A 230 -9.20 -2.72 -9.34
CA VAL A 230 -10.67 -2.85 -9.18
C VAL A 230 -11.20 -3.89 -10.16
N GLU A 231 -10.74 -3.89 -11.42
CA GLU A 231 -11.11 -4.90 -12.40
C GLU A 231 -10.71 -6.31 -11.92
N PHE A 232 -9.46 -6.48 -11.48
CA PHE A 232 -8.95 -7.75 -10.98
C PHE A 232 -9.73 -8.24 -9.76
N MET A 233 -9.95 -7.38 -8.75
CA MET A 233 -10.75 -7.71 -7.58
C MET A 233 -12.19 -8.11 -7.93
N THR A 234 -12.80 -7.42 -8.90
CA THR A 234 -14.15 -7.76 -9.37
C THR A 234 -14.18 -9.13 -10.04
N GLN A 235 -13.24 -9.39 -10.96
CA GLN A 235 -13.29 -10.56 -11.82
C GLN A 235 -12.76 -11.83 -11.14
N GLN A 236 -11.68 -11.70 -10.35
CA GLN A 236 -11.02 -12.85 -9.73
C GLN A 236 -11.55 -13.13 -8.33
N PHE A 237 -11.70 -12.08 -7.51
CA PHE A 237 -12.14 -12.21 -6.12
C PHE A 237 -13.63 -11.96 -5.91
N GLN A 238 -14.38 -11.73 -7.01
CA GLN A 238 -15.83 -11.47 -6.97
C GLN A 238 -16.20 -10.34 -5.99
N ALA A 239 -15.30 -9.37 -5.81
CA ALA A 239 -15.46 -8.33 -4.83
C ALA A 239 -16.65 -7.43 -5.21
N VAL A 240 -17.45 -7.08 -4.22
CA VAL A 240 -18.63 -6.22 -4.37
C VAL A 240 -18.22 -4.77 -4.09
N ASP A 241 -18.49 -3.88 -5.04
CA ASP A 241 -18.34 -2.43 -4.90
C ASP A 241 -19.54 -1.82 -4.15
N PHE A 242 -19.26 -0.95 -3.19
CA PHE A 242 -20.25 -0.20 -2.41
C PHE A 242 -20.14 1.29 -2.78
N PRO A 243 -20.76 1.71 -3.90
CA PRO A 243 -20.54 3.04 -4.48
C PRO A 243 -21.04 4.22 -3.64
N PHE A 244 -21.78 3.95 -2.56
CA PHE A 244 -22.45 4.96 -1.72
C PHE A 244 -22.25 4.70 -0.22
N TYR A 245 -21.08 4.15 0.12
CA TYR A 245 -20.65 4.02 1.50
C TYR A 245 -20.45 5.42 2.12
N SER A 246 -20.90 5.59 3.36
CA SER A 246 -20.87 6.88 4.06
C SER A 246 -19.85 6.85 5.18
N GLN A 247 -19.01 7.88 5.25
CA GLN A 247 -18.13 8.13 6.40
C GLN A 247 -18.94 8.59 7.61
N VAL A 248 -18.44 8.29 8.81
CA VAL A 248 -19.02 8.79 10.07
C VAL A 248 -18.72 10.27 10.25
N ALA A 249 -17.53 10.69 9.83
CA ALA A 249 -17.03 12.03 10.08
C ALA A 249 -16.03 12.48 9.02
N LEU A 250 -15.48 13.68 9.17
CA LEU A 250 -14.62 14.27 8.14
C LEU A 250 -13.16 13.81 8.20
N ARG A 251 -12.60 13.51 9.39
CA ARG A 251 -11.15 13.24 9.59
C ARG A 251 -10.88 11.75 9.81
N SER A 252 -9.64 11.33 9.53
CA SER A 252 -9.20 9.94 9.71
C SER A 252 -9.43 9.42 11.12
N GLN A 253 -9.03 10.16 12.15
CA GLN A 253 -9.16 9.72 13.55
C GLN A 253 -10.60 9.36 13.95
N VAL A 254 -11.54 10.25 13.65
CA VAL A 254 -12.96 10.07 14.03
C VAL A 254 -13.68 9.05 13.14
N ASN A 255 -13.09 8.62 12.02
CA ASN A 255 -13.54 7.45 11.27
C ASN A 255 -12.84 6.15 11.72
N ALA A 256 -11.60 6.23 12.21
CA ALA A 256 -10.88 5.07 12.77
C ALA A 256 -11.55 4.55 14.06
N LEU A 257 -12.10 5.44 14.89
CA LEU A 257 -12.81 5.07 16.12
C LEU A 257 -14.01 4.13 15.89
N PRO A 258 -14.98 4.45 15.01
CA PRO A 258 -16.06 3.52 14.69
C PRO A 258 -15.56 2.26 13.98
N LEU A 259 -14.53 2.35 13.13
CA LEU A 259 -13.98 1.18 12.43
C LEU A 259 -13.30 0.19 13.38
N TRP A 260 -12.50 0.67 14.33
CA TRP A 260 -11.65 -0.18 15.16
C TRP A 260 -12.27 -0.54 16.51
N PHE A 261 -13.16 0.30 17.04
CA PHE A 261 -13.77 0.13 18.36
C PHE A 261 -15.29 -0.05 18.28
N GLY A 262 -15.91 0.17 17.12
CA GLY A 262 -17.38 0.14 17.00
C GLY A 262 -18.06 1.26 17.80
N LYS A 263 -17.41 2.43 17.90
CA LYS A 263 -17.88 3.57 18.69
C LYS A 263 -18.14 4.81 17.84
N GLN A 264 -19.35 5.33 17.95
CA GLN A 264 -19.74 6.61 17.38
C GLN A 264 -19.17 7.75 18.22
N VAL A 265 -18.44 8.67 17.60
CA VAL A 265 -17.83 9.83 18.30
C VAL A 265 -18.28 11.19 17.75
N GLU A 266 -19.13 11.17 16.73
CA GLU A 266 -19.69 12.35 16.10
C GLU A 266 -21.21 12.23 16.08
N ALA A 267 -21.91 13.27 16.52
CA ALA A 267 -23.36 13.26 16.55
C ALA A 267 -23.93 13.41 15.13
N GLY A 268 -25.11 12.85 14.88
CA GLY A 268 -25.70 12.85 13.55
C GLY A 268 -27.22 12.88 13.58
N SER A 269 -27.81 12.86 12.38
CA SER A 269 -29.25 12.70 12.21
C SER A 269 -29.53 11.85 11.00
N MET A 270 -30.34 10.81 11.19
CA MET A 270 -30.87 9.99 10.11
C MET A 270 -31.88 10.79 9.28
N GLN A 271 -32.15 10.34 8.05
CA GLN A 271 -33.12 11.00 7.15
C GLN A 271 -34.53 11.12 7.77
N ASP A 272 -34.93 10.15 8.58
CA ASP A 272 -36.23 10.15 9.30
C ASP A 272 -36.24 11.01 10.57
N GLY A 273 -35.17 11.74 10.85
CA GLY A 273 -35.05 12.66 11.98
C GLY A 273 -34.55 12.02 13.27
N ARG A 274 -34.33 10.70 13.33
CA ARG A 274 -33.70 10.06 14.49
C ARG A 274 -32.30 10.64 14.71
N LYS A 275 -31.98 10.94 15.97
CA LYS A 275 -30.64 11.40 16.37
C LYS A 275 -29.70 10.22 16.50
N ILE A 276 -28.46 10.44 16.03
CA ILE A 276 -27.34 9.54 16.28
C ILE A 276 -26.57 10.18 17.42
N GLU A 277 -26.57 9.51 18.57
CA GLU A 277 -25.88 9.94 19.77
C GLU A 277 -24.41 9.50 19.73
N VAL A 278 -23.56 10.18 20.49
CA VAL A 278 -22.14 9.81 20.65
C VAL A 278 -22.00 8.76 21.74
N ASP A 279 -21.21 7.72 21.47
CA ASP A 279 -20.83 6.69 22.44
C ASP A 279 -19.68 7.15 23.33
N TRP A 280 -18.71 7.86 22.77
CA TRP A 280 -17.55 8.41 23.47
C TRP A 280 -17.40 9.90 23.19
N SER A 281 -17.12 10.65 24.26
CA SER A 281 -16.66 12.04 24.19
C SER A 281 -15.19 12.14 23.78
N GLU A 282 -14.78 13.33 23.34
CA GLU A 282 -13.36 13.63 23.06
C GLU A 282 -12.45 13.36 24.26
N GLU A 283 -12.92 13.62 25.48
CA GLU A 283 -12.17 13.28 26.70
C GLU A 283 -11.89 11.77 26.81
N GLU A 284 -12.85 10.93 26.43
CA GLU A 284 -12.74 9.47 26.51
C GLU A 284 -11.84 8.90 25.43
N TYR A 285 -11.97 9.36 24.17
CA TYR A 285 -11.21 8.78 23.07
C TYR A 285 -9.84 9.44 22.84
N CYS A 286 -9.64 10.69 23.25
CA CYS A 286 -8.43 11.46 22.93
C CYS A 286 -7.48 11.59 24.14
N ASN A 287 -8.00 11.83 25.35
CA ASN A 287 -7.19 12.16 26.52
C ASN A 287 -6.81 10.96 27.40
N GLN A 288 -7.23 9.75 27.01
CA GLN A 288 -6.92 8.49 27.68
C GLN A 288 -6.28 7.49 26.71
N TYR A 289 -5.46 6.58 27.25
CA TYR A 289 -4.95 5.47 26.46
C TYR A 289 -6.07 4.47 26.17
N LEU A 290 -6.09 3.93 24.96
CA LEU A 290 -7.14 3.05 24.45
C LEU A 290 -6.78 1.55 24.55
N ASP A 291 -5.62 1.22 25.12
CA ASP A 291 -5.09 -0.14 25.27
C ASP A 291 -6.06 -1.11 25.97
N ASP A 292 -6.85 -0.61 26.93
CA ASP A 292 -7.80 -1.41 27.70
C ASP A 292 -9.18 -1.53 27.03
N LYS A 293 -9.44 -0.77 25.97
CA LYS A 293 -10.74 -0.75 25.30
C LYS A 293 -10.89 -1.93 24.32
N PRO A 294 -12.09 -2.53 24.21
CA PRO A 294 -12.38 -3.50 23.17
C PRO A 294 -12.10 -2.91 21.79
N ASN A 295 -11.29 -3.60 20.99
CA ASN A 295 -10.91 -3.17 19.65
C ASN A 295 -10.61 -4.38 18.77
N MET A 296 -10.77 -4.20 17.47
CA MET A 296 -10.68 -5.31 16.52
C MET A 296 -9.30 -6.00 16.49
N PHE A 297 -8.21 -5.26 16.71
CA PHE A 297 -6.87 -5.86 16.71
C PHE A 297 -6.69 -6.82 17.88
N LYS A 298 -7.20 -6.44 19.05
CA LYS A 298 -7.26 -7.31 20.23
C LYS A 298 -8.13 -8.52 19.96
N ASP A 299 -9.32 -8.34 19.38
CA ASP A 299 -10.25 -9.43 19.07
C ASP A 299 -9.59 -10.47 18.13
N PHE A 300 -8.92 -10.02 17.06
CA PHE A 300 -8.19 -10.91 16.16
C PHE A 300 -7.02 -11.62 16.85
N THR A 301 -6.26 -10.90 17.67
CA THR A 301 -5.13 -11.48 18.43
C THR A 301 -5.62 -12.56 19.40
N GLU A 302 -6.70 -12.31 20.13
CA GLU A 302 -7.33 -13.27 21.05
C GLU A 302 -7.96 -14.46 20.32
N ALA A 303 -8.46 -14.26 19.09
CA ALA A 303 -8.93 -15.33 18.21
C ALA A 303 -7.78 -16.20 17.64
N GLY A 304 -6.53 -15.82 17.85
CA GLY A 304 -5.33 -16.57 17.47
C GLY A 304 -4.68 -16.13 16.15
N TYR A 305 -5.13 -15.03 15.56
CA TYR A 305 -4.51 -14.43 14.39
C TYR A 305 -3.14 -13.85 14.73
N THR A 306 -2.24 -13.88 13.75
CA THR A 306 -1.08 -13.00 13.76
C THR A 306 -1.50 -11.66 13.15
N THR A 307 -1.30 -10.56 13.87
CA THR A 307 -1.77 -9.23 13.45
C THR A 307 -0.63 -8.34 12.96
N ASN A 308 -0.85 -7.60 11.87
CA ASN A 308 0.10 -6.62 11.33
C ASN A 308 -0.62 -5.28 11.07
N TYR A 309 -0.02 -4.19 11.54
CA TYR A 309 -0.49 -2.82 11.28
C TYR A 309 0.55 -2.06 10.47
N ILE A 310 0.19 -1.72 9.24
CA ILE A 310 1.05 -1.02 8.30
C ILE A 310 0.43 0.35 8.06
N ASP A 311 1.09 1.40 8.53
CA ASP A 311 0.70 2.79 8.32
C ASP A 311 1.93 3.51 7.78
N ASP A 312 1.81 4.02 6.55
CA ASP A 312 2.94 4.57 5.83
C ASP A 312 3.28 6.02 6.23
N TRP A 313 2.66 6.56 7.29
CA TRP A 313 2.93 7.91 7.77
C TRP A 313 3.43 7.97 9.22
N TYR A 314 4.36 8.87 9.51
CA TYR A 314 4.87 9.03 10.89
C TYR A 314 3.82 9.59 11.85
N TYR A 315 2.90 10.42 11.37
CA TYR A 315 1.84 10.99 12.19
C TYR A 315 0.61 10.07 12.20
N GLN A 316 0.77 8.94 12.87
CA GLN A 316 -0.22 7.89 13.07
C GLN A 316 -1.59 8.43 13.54
N CYS A 317 -2.65 7.87 12.94
CA CYS A 317 -4.04 8.33 13.01
C CYS A 317 -4.63 8.50 14.43
N LEU A 318 -4.34 7.59 15.37
CA LEU A 318 -4.88 7.67 16.74
C LEU A 318 -3.91 8.23 17.78
N THR A 319 -2.60 8.19 17.53
CA THR A 319 -1.57 8.48 18.55
C THR A 319 -0.82 9.78 18.34
N SER A 320 -0.93 10.44 17.19
CA SER A 320 -0.12 11.63 16.91
C SER A 320 -0.72 12.65 15.94
N ASN A 321 -1.81 12.35 15.23
CA ASN A 321 -2.52 13.35 14.45
C ASN A 321 -4.05 13.13 14.44
N PRO A 322 -4.82 13.98 15.14
CA PRO A 322 -4.40 15.07 16.04
C PRO A 322 -3.72 14.56 17.33
N ASP A 323 -3.22 15.48 18.15
CA ASP A 323 -2.61 15.20 19.46
C ASP A 323 -3.61 14.51 20.41
N CYS A 324 -3.69 13.20 20.32
CA CYS A 324 -4.43 12.31 21.21
C CYS A 324 -3.51 11.19 21.69
N LYS A 325 -3.81 10.62 22.85
CA LYS A 325 -3.00 9.56 23.44
C LYS A 325 -3.03 8.26 22.64
N GLY A 326 -4.18 7.91 22.05
CA GLY A 326 -4.36 6.69 21.26
C GLY A 326 -3.95 5.44 22.04
N PHE A 327 -3.17 4.57 21.40
CA PHE A 327 -2.55 3.41 22.06
C PHE A 327 -1.19 3.77 22.67
N GLN A 328 -0.94 3.33 23.89
CA GLN A 328 0.37 3.38 24.55
C GLN A 328 1.30 2.27 24.01
N ASN A 329 0.78 1.04 23.92
CA ASN A 329 1.50 -0.14 23.47
C ASN A 329 1.12 -0.51 22.02
N TYR A 330 1.89 -1.41 21.42
CA TYR A 330 1.52 -1.97 20.12
C TYR A 330 0.20 -2.73 20.22
N HIS A 331 -0.75 -2.35 19.36
CA HIS A 331 -2.05 -3.02 19.23
C HIS A 331 -1.99 -4.21 18.26
N SER A 332 -0.86 -4.43 17.58
CA SER A 332 -0.61 -5.54 16.66
C SER A 332 0.68 -6.30 16.99
N ASN A 333 0.83 -7.52 16.47
CA ASN A 333 2.07 -8.28 16.65
C ASN A 333 3.24 -7.66 15.87
N HIS A 334 2.97 -7.10 14.70
CA HIS A 334 3.94 -6.44 13.82
C HIS A 334 3.43 -5.05 13.45
N SER A 335 4.36 -4.11 13.28
CA SER A 335 4.01 -2.74 12.92
C SER A 335 5.06 -2.13 12.01
N PHE A 336 4.62 -1.43 10.98
CA PHE A 336 5.50 -0.66 10.07
C PHE A 336 5.98 0.67 10.67
N PHE A 337 5.47 1.08 11.84
CA PHE A 337 5.79 2.36 12.46
C PHE A 337 7.29 2.64 12.67
N PRO A 338 8.15 1.65 13.01
CA PRO A 338 9.59 1.88 13.06
C PRO A 338 10.19 2.31 11.72
N PHE A 339 9.69 1.81 10.58
CA PHE A 339 10.16 2.21 9.25
C PHE A 339 9.95 3.70 8.99
N VAL A 340 8.73 4.19 9.19
CA VAL A 340 8.41 5.61 8.99
C VAL A 340 9.11 6.48 10.04
N SER A 341 9.38 5.95 11.24
CA SER A 341 10.22 6.62 12.23
C SER A 341 11.67 6.80 11.76
N ILE A 342 12.26 5.81 11.06
CA ILE A 342 13.58 5.95 10.44
C ILE A 342 13.54 7.02 9.36
N LEU A 343 12.54 6.95 8.47
CA LEU A 343 12.39 7.89 7.36
C LEU A 343 12.35 9.34 7.85
N GLU A 344 11.61 9.60 8.94
CA GLU A 344 11.55 10.95 9.52
C GLU A 344 12.83 11.33 10.26
N LYS A 345 13.38 10.44 11.10
CA LYS A 345 14.42 10.79 12.07
C LYS A 345 15.86 10.58 11.58
N THR A 346 16.08 9.88 10.47
CA THR A 346 17.45 9.70 9.98
C THR A 346 18.07 11.03 9.54
N ASP A 347 19.36 11.19 9.86
CA ASP A 347 20.18 12.32 9.41
C ASP A 347 20.74 12.13 7.99
N LEU A 348 20.69 10.90 7.45
CA LEU A 348 21.18 10.61 6.10
C LEU A 348 20.16 11.07 5.05
N LYS A 349 20.43 12.21 4.41
CA LYS A 349 19.57 12.74 3.34
C LYS A 349 19.38 11.73 2.21
N ILE A 350 20.45 11.01 1.85
CA ILE A 350 20.38 10.01 0.78
C ILE A 350 19.49 8.82 1.14
N THR A 351 19.38 8.48 2.43
CA THR A 351 18.40 7.50 2.92
C THR A 351 16.98 8.03 2.79
N LYS A 352 16.70 9.32 2.89
CA LYS A 352 15.33 9.82 2.59
C LYS A 352 15.04 9.78 1.10
N ASP A 353 16.04 10.13 0.29
CA ASP A 353 15.90 10.24 -1.17
C ASP A 353 15.59 8.90 -1.87
N HIS A 354 15.96 7.74 -1.30
CA HIS A 354 15.65 6.43 -1.91
C HIS A 354 14.15 6.07 -1.95
N LEU A 355 13.30 6.86 -1.28
CA LEU A 355 11.84 6.70 -1.19
C LEU A 355 11.06 7.82 -1.89
N LYS A 356 11.74 8.71 -2.61
CA LYS A 356 11.09 9.80 -3.38
C LYS A 356 10.60 9.35 -4.76
N GLY A 357 10.83 8.10 -5.14
CA GLY A 357 10.48 7.59 -6.47
C GLY A 357 11.43 7.98 -7.59
N GLU A 358 11.87 9.25 -7.63
CA GLU A 358 12.61 9.86 -8.75
C GLU A 358 13.83 9.07 -9.27
N LYS A 359 14.55 8.37 -8.39
CA LYS A 359 15.78 7.62 -8.76
C LYS A 359 15.59 6.11 -8.77
N SER A 360 14.93 5.58 -7.75
CA SER A 360 14.86 4.14 -7.46
C SER A 360 13.55 3.48 -7.91
N CYS A 361 12.59 4.25 -8.42
CA CYS A 361 11.21 3.78 -8.65
C CYS A 361 10.56 3.22 -7.38
N ARG A 362 11.01 3.68 -6.21
CA ARG A 362 10.60 3.16 -4.92
C ARG A 362 10.12 4.30 -4.06
N GLU A 363 8.97 4.08 -3.45
CA GLU A 363 8.32 5.00 -2.54
C GLU A 363 7.90 4.29 -1.26
N VAL A 364 7.33 5.05 -0.31
CA VAL A 364 6.96 4.51 1.01
C VAL A 364 5.91 3.40 0.89
N HIS A 365 4.91 3.55 0.02
CA HIS A 365 3.91 2.51 -0.23
C HIS A 365 4.53 1.24 -0.83
N SER A 366 5.61 1.36 -1.63
CA SER A 366 6.33 0.21 -2.18
C SER A 366 7.02 -0.57 -1.04
N ALA A 367 7.70 0.15 -0.14
CA ALA A 367 8.31 -0.45 1.05
C ALA A 367 7.27 -1.08 2.00
N ALA A 368 6.08 -0.47 2.11
CA ALA A 368 4.98 -1.00 2.90
C ALA A 368 4.43 -2.31 2.31
N LEU A 369 4.28 -2.42 0.98
CA LEU A 369 3.92 -3.67 0.32
C LEU A 369 5.01 -4.75 0.45
N GLU A 370 6.28 -4.38 0.34
CA GLU A 370 7.40 -5.29 0.60
C GLU A 370 7.35 -5.86 2.02
N TYR A 371 7.08 -5.01 3.02
CA TYR A 371 6.91 -5.43 4.42
C TYR A 371 5.67 -6.33 4.61
N PHE A 372 4.57 -6.01 3.92
CA PHE A 372 3.38 -6.87 3.90
C PHE A 372 3.73 -8.26 3.33
N GLN A 373 4.44 -8.33 2.21
CA GLN A 373 4.91 -9.59 1.62
C GLN A 373 5.75 -10.41 2.61
N GLN A 374 6.74 -9.78 3.25
CA GLN A 374 7.59 -10.43 4.24
C GLN A 374 6.77 -11.00 5.41
N PHE A 375 5.73 -10.29 5.84
CA PHE A 375 4.85 -10.73 6.93
C PHE A 375 4.05 -11.96 6.56
N VAL A 376 3.39 -11.96 5.39
CA VAL A 376 2.57 -13.11 4.97
C VAL A 376 3.43 -14.35 4.74
N GLU A 377 4.66 -14.17 4.28
CA GLU A 377 5.62 -15.26 4.11
C GLU A 377 6.12 -15.84 5.43
N ALA A 378 6.37 -14.98 6.42
CA ALA A 378 6.82 -15.40 7.75
C ALA A 378 5.75 -16.20 8.52
N TYR A 379 4.46 -15.97 8.22
CA TYR A 379 3.32 -16.56 8.95
C TYR A 379 2.37 -17.39 8.09
N LYS A 380 2.87 -18.10 7.06
CA LYS A 380 2.05 -18.95 6.16
C LYS A 380 1.15 -19.96 6.87
N ASN A 381 1.52 -20.44 8.06
CA ASN A 381 0.83 -21.50 8.79
C ASN A 381 -0.10 -20.97 9.91
N ARG A 382 -0.49 -19.70 9.86
CA ARG A 382 -1.37 -19.06 10.86
C ARG A 382 -2.38 -18.13 10.16
N PRO A 383 -3.57 -17.96 10.74
CA PRO A 383 -4.49 -16.93 10.27
C PRO A 383 -3.88 -15.55 10.49
N LYS A 384 -4.05 -14.66 9.52
CA LYS A 384 -3.43 -13.32 9.47
C LYS A 384 -4.50 -12.25 9.41
N PHE A 385 -4.31 -11.22 10.22
CA PHE A 385 -5.08 -9.99 10.12
C PHE A 385 -4.12 -8.87 9.78
N VAL A 386 -4.29 -8.25 8.62
CA VAL A 386 -3.46 -7.10 8.21
C VAL A 386 -4.36 -5.90 8.02
N TRP A 387 -3.98 -4.81 8.69
CA TRP A 387 -4.51 -3.49 8.41
C TRP A 387 -3.42 -2.68 7.74
N TYR A 388 -3.54 -2.50 6.43
CA TYR A 388 -2.68 -1.67 5.60
C TYR A 388 -3.35 -0.33 5.37
N TRP A 389 -2.72 0.76 5.77
CA TRP A 389 -3.18 2.13 5.64
C TRP A 389 -2.12 2.94 4.89
N SER A 390 -2.39 3.27 3.63
CA SER A 390 -1.53 4.16 2.87
C SER A 390 -2.07 5.57 2.87
N VAL A 391 -1.28 6.49 3.41
CA VAL A 391 -1.63 7.91 3.56
C VAL A 391 -1.04 8.72 2.40
N HIS A 392 0.22 8.48 2.05
CA HIS A 392 0.98 9.32 1.13
C HIS A 392 0.52 9.30 -0.34
N LEU A 393 -0.29 8.32 -0.73
CA LEU A 393 -0.79 8.19 -2.10
C LEU A 393 -1.78 9.31 -2.45
N ALA A 394 -2.85 9.43 -1.68
CA ALA A 394 -4.03 10.20 -2.08
C ALA A 394 -4.37 11.37 -1.14
N HIS A 395 -3.81 11.42 0.06
CA HIS A 395 -4.17 12.42 1.08
C HIS A 395 -4.13 13.88 0.56
N HIS A 396 -3.20 14.18 -0.36
CA HIS A 396 -3.05 15.52 -0.95
C HIS A 396 -3.39 15.62 -2.45
N PHE A 397 -3.59 14.49 -3.14
CA PHE A 397 -3.63 14.46 -4.60
C PHE A 397 -4.82 13.67 -5.11
N LEU A 398 -5.72 14.34 -5.85
CA LEU A 398 -6.90 13.71 -6.45
C LEU A 398 -6.55 12.60 -7.45
N MET A 399 -5.33 12.63 -8.01
CA MET A 399 -4.85 11.59 -8.92
C MET A 399 -3.83 10.65 -8.28
N GLY A 400 -3.25 10.96 -7.11
CA GLY A 400 -2.05 10.27 -6.61
C GLY A 400 -2.22 8.79 -6.23
N ALA A 401 -3.45 8.29 -6.10
CA ALA A 401 -3.71 6.86 -5.97
C ALA A 401 -3.35 6.06 -7.23
N ASP A 402 -3.18 6.70 -8.39
CA ASP A 402 -2.79 6.05 -9.65
C ASP A 402 -1.43 5.32 -9.55
N ARG A 403 -0.53 5.87 -8.73
CA ARG A 403 0.77 5.26 -8.39
C ARG A 403 0.65 3.89 -7.74
N PHE A 404 -0.52 3.54 -7.19
CA PHE A 404 -0.73 2.27 -6.47
C PHE A 404 -1.43 1.19 -7.29
N ASP A 405 -2.02 1.51 -8.46
CA ASP A 405 -2.78 0.55 -9.25
C ASP A 405 -1.92 -0.65 -9.69
N ILE A 406 -0.75 -0.39 -10.26
CA ILE A 406 0.15 -1.46 -10.70
C ILE A 406 0.77 -2.20 -9.52
N PRO A 407 1.39 -1.52 -8.52
CA PRO A 407 1.98 -2.22 -7.38
C PRO A 407 0.98 -3.09 -6.60
N LEU A 408 -0.24 -2.59 -6.37
CA LEU A 408 -1.25 -3.36 -5.66
C LEU A 408 -1.76 -4.54 -6.51
N LEU A 409 -2.02 -4.33 -7.80
CA LEU A 409 -2.40 -5.42 -8.71
C LEU A 409 -1.35 -6.54 -8.73
N GLU A 410 -0.08 -6.19 -8.88
CA GLU A 410 1.02 -7.16 -8.91
C GLU A 410 1.14 -7.91 -7.58
N PHE A 411 0.95 -7.22 -6.45
CA PHE A 411 0.93 -7.84 -5.13
C PHE A 411 -0.24 -8.84 -4.97
N LEU A 412 -1.45 -8.45 -5.40
CA LEU A 412 -2.63 -9.32 -5.34
C LEU A 412 -2.48 -10.54 -6.28
N GLN A 413 -1.98 -10.35 -7.50
CA GLN A 413 -1.73 -11.42 -8.46
C GLN A 413 -0.65 -12.38 -8.00
N GLY A 414 0.47 -11.85 -7.48
CA GLY A 414 1.59 -12.65 -6.99
C GLY A 414 1.24 -13.51 -5.77
N ASN A 415 0.16 -13.16 -5.06
CA ASN A 415 -0.30 -13.87 -3.86
C ASN A 415 -1.75 -14.37 -3.99
N SER A 416 -2.24 -14.63 -5.21
CA SER A 416 -3.66 -14.96 -5.43
C SER A 416 -4.14 -16.14 -4.57
N GLU A 417 -3.33 -17.19 -4.42
CA GLU A 417 -3.67 -18.36 -3.59
C GLU A 417 -3.89 -18.01 -2.11
N MET A 418 -3.20 -16.99 -1.58
CA MET A 418 -3.41 -16.50 -0.21
C MET A 418 -4.73 -15.75 -0.09
N PHE A 419 -5.13 -15.06 -1.15
CA PHE A 419 -6.33 -14.23 -1.20
C PHE A 419 -7.60 -15.03 -1.52
N ASP A 420 -7.48 -16.22 -2.10
CA ASP A 420 -8.61 -17.11 -2.44
C ASP A 420 -9.43 -17.59 -1.21
N ASP A 421 -8.81 -17.66 -0.02
CA ASP A 421 -9.49 -17.95 1.27
C ASP A 421 -9.27 -16.81 2.27
N ALA A 422 -9.61 -15.59 1.84
CA ALA A 422 -9.50 -14.40 2.67
C ALA A 422 -10.67 -13.43 2.49
N PHE A 423 -10.98 -12.71 3.57
CA PHE A 423 -11.72 -11.45 3.46
C PHE A 423 -10.77 -10.37 2.97
N ILE A 424 -11.13 -9.71 1.87
CA ILE A 424 -10.33 -8.61 1.29
C ILE A 424 -11.19 -7.36 1.27
N VAL A 425 -10.75 -6.31 1.97
CA VAL A 425 -11.45 -5.04 2.03
C VAL A 425 -10.55 -3.97 1.43
N LEU A 426 -10.91 -3.43 0.27
CA LEU A 426 -10.29 -2.21 -0.28
C LEU A 426 -11.19 -1.04 0.10
N MET A 427 -10.69 -0.08 0.86
CA MET A 427 -11.52 1.00 1.38
C MET A 427 -10.77 2.32 1.56
N ALA A 428 -11.51 3.33 2.01
CA ALA A 428 -10.97 4.57 2.55
C ALA A 428 -11.63 4.91 3.88
N ASP A 429 -10.94 5.70 4.69
CA ASP A 429 -11.46 6.28 5.93
C ASP A 429 -12.44 7.42 5.66
N HIS A 430 -12.13 8.26 4.66
CA HIS A 430 -12.97 9.36 4.19
C HIS A 430 -12.73 9.69 2.72
N GLY A 431 -13.57 10.56 2.15
CA GLY A 431 -13.41 11.08 0.79
C GLY A 431 -12.25 12.09 0.62
N PHE A 432 -12.06 12.60 -0.59
CA PHE A 432 -10.96 13.53 -0.91
C PHE A 432 -11.16 14.91 -0.25
N ARG A 433 -10.14 15.38 0.46
CA ARG A 433 -10.22 16.61 1.28
C ARG A 433 -9.20 17.70 0.94
N ALA A 434 -8.26 17.45 0.03
CA ALA A 434 -7.24 18.43 -0.38
C ALA A 434 -7.59 19.28 -1.62
N GLY A 435 -8.79 19.14 -2.17
CA GLY A 435 -9.29 19.97 -3.28
C GLY A 435 -9.47 21.45 -2.93
N THR A 436 -9.56 22.29 -3.96
CA THR A 436 -9.78 23.73 -3.79
C THR A 436 -11.23 24.04 -3.38
N PRO A 437 -11.51 25.23 -2.83
CA PRO A 437 -12.89 25.67 -2.59
C PRO A 437 -13.77 25.63 -3.84
N GLU A 438 -13.22 25.88 -5.02
CA GLU A 438 -13.92 25.81 -6.30
C GLU A 438 -14.31 24.38 -6.66
N PHE A 439 -13.41 23.41 -6.42
CA PHE A 439 -13.70 21.99 -6.61
C PHE A 439 -14.91 21.57 -5.76
N TYR A 440 -14.94 21.92 -4.48
CA TYR A 440 -16.05 21.55 -3.59
C TYR A 440 -17.36 22.32 -3.82
N LYS A 441 -17.35 23.37 -4.64
CA LYS A 441 -18.58 24.04 -5.08
C LYS A 441 -19.30 23.24 -6.17
N THR A 442 -18.60 22.34 -6.87
CA THR A 442 -19.24 21.42 -7.82
C THR A 442 -19.95 20.30 -7.07
N GLU A 443 -21.00 19.75 -7.69
CA GLU A 443 -21.73 18.61 -7.12
C GLU A 443 -20.81 17.40 -6.95
N ILE A 444 -19.94 17.16 -7.93
CA ILE A 444 -19.05 16.01 -7.94
C ILE A 444 -17.93 16.15 -6.91
N GLY A 445 -17.30 17.33 -6.81
CA GLY A 445 -16.28 17.54 -5.79
C GLY A 445 -16.83 17.44 -4.37
N ASN A 446 -18.08 17.88 -4.15
CA ASN A 446 -18.76 17.67 -2.88
C ASN A 446 -19.05 16.18 -2.61
N LEU A 447 -19.44 15.41 -3.63
CA LEU A 447 -19.59 13.95 -3.51
C LEU A 447 -18.26 13.26 -3.21
N GLU A 448 -17.18 13.60 -3.94
CA GLU A 448 -15.83 13.06 -3.76
C GLU A 448 -15.33 13.25 -2.32
N ARG A 449 -15.76 14.33 -1.65
CA ARG A 449 -15.43 14.62 -0.24
C ARG A 449 -16.16 13.75 0.79
N HIS A 450 -17.35 13.25 0.48
CA HIS A 450 -18.24 12.59 1.44
C HIS A 450 -18.53 11.11 1.11
N ASN A 451 -18.03 10.62 -0.02
CA ASN A 451 -18.26 9.25 -0.50
C ASN A 451 -16.92 8.48 -0.58
N PRO A 452 -16.40 7.99 0.56
CA PRO A 452 -15.21 7.13 0.59
C PRO A 452 -15.40 5.85 -0.22
N ALA A 453 -14.29 5.30 -0.69
CA ALA A 453 -14.25 4.01 -1.36
C ALA A 453 -14.55 2.85 -0.40
N LEU A 454 -15.27 1.84 -0.89
CA LEU A 454 -15.43 0.56 -0.23
C LEU A 454 -15.71 -0.54 -1.26
N MET A 455 -14.92 -1.60 -1.21
CA MET A 455 -15.08 -2.81 -2.01
C MET A 455 -14.66 -4.02 -1.17
N ILE A 456 -15.49 -5.06 -1.14
CA ILE A 456 -15.30 -6.22 -0.26
C ILE A 456 -15.38 -7.52 -1.04
N SER A 457 -14.38 -8.39 -0.87
CA SER A 457 -14.43 -9.82 -1.21
C SER A 457 -14.54 -10.66 0.06
N VAL A 458 -15.23 -11.78 -0.06
CA VAL A 458 -15.41 -12.79 1.00
C VAL A 458 -14.92 -14.14 0.47
N PRO A 459 -14.38 -15.02 1.35
CA PRO A 459 -13.85 -16.33 0.97
C PRO A 459 -14.92 -17.32 0.47
#